data_AF-A0A7C2VVM8-F1
#
_entry.id   AF-A0A7C2VVM8-F1
#
_cell.length_a   1.000
_cell.length_b   1.000
_cell.length_c   1.000
_cell.angle_alpha   90.00
_cell.angle_beta   90.00
_cell.angle_gamma   90.00
#
_symmetry.space_group_name_H-M   'P 1'
#
loop_
_entity.id
_entity.type
_entity.pdbx_description
1 polymer ?
#
loop_
_entity_poly.entity_id
_entity_poly.type
_entity_poly.pdbx_seq_one_letter_code
_entity_poly.pdbx_strand_id
1 'polypeptide(L)'
;MKWEKDAEELLRRVPFFVRKRVKRAVEKYVSRKGRGRVTARDLLEAKEALRDRASKVEEGFAVEDCFGCDNAVISSDALPSQVEEVLRRAGLTEFLQKKAGEELKHH
;
A
#
# COMPACT_ATOMS: atom_id res chain seq x y z
N MET A 1 8.25 -20.15 -8.95
CA MET A 1 7.11 -19.73 -9.79
C MET A 1 7.54 -19.72 -11.24
N LYS A 2 6.73 -20.21 -12.20
CA LYS A 2 7.09 -20.23 -13.63
C LYS A 2 6.60 -18.95 -14.31
N TRP A 3 7.39 -18.35 -15.19
CA TRP A 3 7.02 -17.18 -15.97
C TRP A 3 6.95 -17.54 -17.46
N GLU A 4 5.95 -17.05 -18.16
CA GLU A 4 5.89 -17.15 -19.62
C GLU A 4 6.76 -16.08 -20.28
N LYS A 5 7.23 -16.36 -21.51
CA LYS A 5 8.22 -15.52 -22.20
C LYS A 5 7.73 -14.08 -22.40
N ASP A 6 6.46 -13.94 -22.76
CA ASP A 6 5.74 -12.68 -22.90
C ASP A 6 5.66 -11.89 -21.58
N ALA A 7 5.41 -12.58 -20.46
CA ALA A 7 5.41 -11.97 -19.12
C ALA A 7 6.82 -11.48 -18.72
N GLU A 8 7.86 -12.27 -19.03
CA GLU A 8 9.24 -11.86 -18.79
C GLU A 8 9.65 -10.64 -19.62
N GLU A 9 9.20 -10.57 -20.87
CA GLU A 9 9.48 -9.45 -21.75
C GLU A 9 8.81 -8.16 -21.28
N LEU A 10 7.56 -8.23 -20.81
CA LEU A 10 6.90 -7.11 -20.15
C LEU A 10 7.63 -6.68 -18.87
N LEU A 11 8.09 -7.64 -18.07
CA LEU A 11 8.86 -7.35 -16.85
C LEU A 11 10.21 -6.68 -17.16
N ARG A 12 10.83 -6.95 -18.32
CA ARG A 12 12.07 -6.28 -18.74
C ARG A 12 11.86 -4.78 -19.02
N ARG A 13 10.67 -4.36 -19.44
CA ARG A 13 10.33 -2.94 -19.63
C ARG A 13 10.26 -2.16 -18.31
N VAL A 14 10.09 -2.86 -17.18
CA VAL A 14 10.13 -2.26 -15.85
C VAL A 14 11.57 -1.85 -15.51
N PRO A 15 11.81 -0.62 -15.01
CA PRO A 15 13.14 -0.18 -14.60
C PRO A 15 13.80 -1.13 -13.60
N PHE A 16 15.09 -1.39 -13.76
CA PHE A 16 15.80 -2.46 -13.05
C PHE A 16 15.70 -2.36 -11.52
N PHE A 17 15.75 -1.14 -10.97
CA PHE A 17 15.74 -0.87 -9.53
C PHE A 17 14.41 -1.23 -8.84
N VAL A 18 13.28 -1.20 -9.56
CA VAL A 18 11.96 -1.65 -9.06
C VAL A 18 11.57 -3.04 -9.55
N ARG A 19 12.25 -3.59 -10.56
CA ARG A 19 11.88 -4.86 -11.22
C ARG A 19 11.77 -6.03 -10.25
N LYS A 20 12.69 -6.16 -9.28
CA LYS A 20 12.65 -7.21 -8.25
C LYS A 20 11.41 -7.11 -7.35
N ARG A 21 11.02 -5.88 -7.00
CA ARG A 21 9.81 -5.60 -6.20
C ARG A 21 8.54 -5.93 -6.99
N VAL A 22 8.47 -5.51 -8.26
CA VAL A 22 7.34 -5.81 -9.16
C VAL A 22 7.19 -7.32 -9.36
N LYS A 23 8.29 -8.03 -9.64
CA LYS A 23 8.29 -9.50 -9.80
C LYS A 23 7.63 -10.20 -8.60
N ARG A 24 8.09 -9.88 -7.39
CA ARG A 24 7.53 -10.44 -6.15
C ARG A 24 6.05 -10.11 -5.96
N ALA A 25 5.63 -8.90 -6.30
CA ALA A 25 4.24 -8.48 -6.17
C ALA A 25 3.32 -9.27 -7.12
N VAL A 26 3.73 -9.46 -8.37
CA VAL A 26 3.00 -10.27 -9.36
C VAL A 26 2.95 -11.74 -8.93
N GLU A 27 4.08 -12.31 -8.48
CA GLU A 27 4.12 -13.69 -7.99
C GLU A 27 3.16 -13.91 -6.80
N LYS A 28 3.13 -12.96 -5.85
CA LYS A 28 2.18 -12.99 -4.72
C LYS A 28 0.73 -12.88 -5.20
N TYR A 29 0.45 -12.02 -6.18
CA TYR A 29 -0.88 -11.87 -6.77
C TYR A 29 -1.37 -13.18 -7.41
N VAL A 30 -0.53 -13.83 -8.21
CA VAL A 30 -0.88 -15.08 -8.90
C VAL A 30 -0.96 -16.26 -7.92
N SER A 31 -0.08 -16.31 -6.92
CA SER A 31 -0.12 -17.32 -5.86
C SER A 31 -1.41 -17.24 -5.05
N ARG A 32 -1.90 -16.03 -4.73
CA ARG A 32 -3.21 -15.83 -4.08
C ARG A 32 -4.39 -16.36 -4.90
N LYS A 33 -4.25 -16.43 -6.23
CA LYS A 33 -5.24 -17.05 -7.14
C LYS A 33 -5.02 -18.56 -7.30
N GLY A 34 -4.16 -19.19 -6.48
CA GLY A 34 -3.89 -20.62 -6.52
C GLY A 34 -3.09 -21.09 -7.73
N ARG A 35 -2.48 -20.17 -8.50
CA ARG A 35 -1.77 -20.50 -9.74
C ARG A 35 -0.26 -20.48 -9.54
N GLY A 36 0.46 -21.39 -10.22
CA GLY A 36 1.92 -21.51 -10.17
C GLY A 36 2.67 -20.92 -11.37
N ARG A 37 1.95 -20.33 -12.33
CA ARG A 37 2.48 -19.77 -13.58
C ARG A 37 1.97 -18.35 -13.80
N VAL A 38 2.88 -17.43 -14.13
CA VAL A 38 2.61 -16.02 -14.44
C VAL A 38 2.53 -15.83 -15.95
N THR A 39 1.41 -15.26 -16.41
CA THR A 39 1.15 -14.87 -17.80
C THR A 39 1.31 -13.36 -18.00
N ALA A 40 1.38 -12.87 -19.24
CA ALA A 40 1.38 -11.43 -19.52
C ALA A 40 0.14 -10.72 -18.94
N ARG A 41 -1.02 -11.39 -19.00
CA ARG A 41 -2.28 -10.86 -18.44
C ARG A 41 -2.20 -10.67 -16.94
N ASP A 42 -1.57 -11.59 -16.23
CA ASP A 42 -1.40 -11.48 -14.77
C ASP A 42 -0.56 -10.27 -14.36
N LEU A 43 0.43 -9.90 -15.18
CA LEU A 43 1.26 -8.73 -14.91
C LEU A 43 0.45 -7.43 -15.08
N LEU A 44 -0.43 -7.36 -16.09
CA LEU A 44 -1.34 -6.23 -16.31
C LEU A 44 -2.40 -6.15 -15.21
N GLU A 45 -3.06 -7.26 -14.88
CA GLU A 45 -4.05 -7.33 -13.79
C GLU A 45 -3.42 -6.96 -12.44
N ALA A 46 -2.21 -7.45 -12.15
CA ALA A 46 -1.51 -7.09 -10.93
C ALA A 46 -1.13 -5.61 -10.90
N LYS A 47 -0.77 -5.01 -12.04
CA LYS A 47 -0.49 -3.57 -12.14
C LYS A 47 -1.74 -2.75 -11.80
N GLU A 48 -2.90 -3.08 -12.38
CA GLU A 48 -4.17 -2.41 -12.10
C GLU A 48 -4.56 -2.58 -10.63
N ALA A 49 -4.57 -3.81 -10.11
CA ALA A 49 -4.91 -4.08 -8.72
C ALA A 49 -3.99 -3.36 -7.70
N LEU A 50 -2.70 -3.20 -8.04
CA LEU A 50 -1.76 -2.44 -7.21
C LEU A 50 -2.02 -0.92 -7.29
N ARG A 51 -2.40 -0.41 -8.47
CA ARG A 51 -2.81 1.00 -8.63
C ARG A 51 -4.06 1.29 -7.80
N ASP A 52 -5.05 0.42 -7.88
CA ASP A 52 -6.32 0.59 -7.18
C ASP A 52 -6.16 0.47 -5.66
N ARG A 53 -5.25 -0.40 -5.20
CA ARG A 53 -4.90 -0.47 -3.78
C ARG A 53 -4.17 0.78 -3.31
N ALA A 54 -3.26 1.32 -4.12
CA ALA A 54 -2.58 2.58 -3.78
C ALA A 54 -3.52 3.78 -3.77
N SER A 55 -4.67 3.72 -4.45
CA SER A 55 -5.69 4.77 -4.39
C SER A 55 -6.66 4.64 -3.22
N LYS A 56 -6.78 3.46 -2.59
CA LYS A 56 -7.71 3.23 -1.48
C LYS A 56 -7.07 3.61 -0.15
N VAL A 57 -7.57 4.68 0.44
CA VAL A 57 -7.21 5.15 1.78
C VAL A 57 -8.09 4.41 2.80
N GLU A 58 -7.49 3.54 3.61
CA GLU A 58 -8.19 2.85 4.71
C GLU A 58 -8.35 3.77 5.94
N GLU A 59 -7.39 4.67 6.18
CA GLU A 59 -7.43 5.68 7.23
C GLU A 59 -7.24 7.08 6.64
N GLY A 60 -8.19 7.98 6.89
CA GLY A 60 -8.16 9.34 6.36
C GLY A 60 -7.14 10.26 7.03
N PHE A 61 -6.34 9.77 7.96
CA PHE A 61 -5.36 10.53 8.73
C PHE A 61 -4.13 9.66 9.01
N ALA A 62 -3.03 10.31 9.35
CA ALA A 62 -1.84 9.70 9.92
C ALA A 62 -1.36 10.58 11.07
N VAL A 63 -0.93 9.97 12.18
CA VAL A 63 -0.31 10.69 13.29
C VAL A 63 1.19 10.46 13.18
N GLU A 64 1.92 11.55 12.96
CA GLU A 64 3.38 11.51 12.94
C GLU A 64 3.90 12.03 14.28
N ASP A 65 4.95 11.39 14.78
CA ASP A 65 5.72 11.88 15.91
C ASP A 65 7.02 12.54 15.43
N CYS A 66 7.59 13.38 16.29
CA CYS A 66 8.92 13.89 16.06
C CYS A 66 9.92 12.74 16.24
N PHE A 67 10.77 12.51 15.24
CA PHE A 67 11.92 11.59 15.31
C PHE A 67 12.59 11.72 16.69
N GLY A 68 12.51 10.66 17.50
CA GLY A 68 12.75 10.67 18.95
C GLY A 68 13.85 11.62 19.47
N CYS A 69 13.60 12.20 20.65
CA CYS A 69 14.45 13.23 21.23
C CYS A 69 15.38 12.65 22.31
N ASP A 70 16.69 12.79 22.15
CA ASP A 70 17.70 12.36 23.14
C ASP A 70 17.57 13.08 24.51
N ASN A 71 16.96 14.26 24.51
CA ASN A 71 16.70 15.07 25.71
C ASN A 71 15.23 15.01 26.14
N ALA A 72 14.51 13.94 25.79
CA ALA A 72 13.12 13.78 26.19
C ALA A 72 12.98 13.80 27.72
N VAL A 73 12.24 14.78 28.24
CA VAL A 73 11.96 14.92 29.69
C VAL A 73 10.92 13.89 30.15
N ILE A 74 10.08 13.41 29.23
CA ILE A 74 9.08 12.36 29.46
C ILE A 74 9.08 11.37 28.29
N SER A 75 8.73 10.11 28.54
CA SER A 75 8.44 9.16 27.46
C SER A 75 7.09 9.52 26.83
N SER A 76 7.11 9.79 25.53
CA SER A 76 5.93 10.02 24.71
C SER A 76 5.71 8.90 23.69
N ASP A 77 6.36 7.75 23.88
CA ASP A 77 6.39 6.66 22.89
C ASP A 77 4.99 6.08 22.59
N ALA A 78 4.09 6.14 23.58
CA ALA A 78 2.72 5.69 23.44
C ALA A 78 1.75 6.79 22.99
N LEU A 79 2.17 8.05 22.94
CA LEU A 79 1.28 9.16 22.61
C LEU A 79 0.72 9.08 21.19
N PRO A 80 1.50 8.72 20.14
CA PRO A 80 0.98 8.65 18.78
C PRO A 80 -0.17 7.64 18.66
N SER A 81 -0.01 6.44 19.24
CA SER A 81 -1.05 5.40 19.19
C SER A 81 -2.30 5.78 19.99
N GLN A 82 -2.14 6.51 21.11
CA GLN A 82 -3.29 7.06 21.85
C GLN A 82 -4.04 8.13 21.04
N VAL A 83 -3.33 9.02 20.35
CA VAL A 83 -3.95 10.03 19.48
C VAL A 83 -4.67 9.34 18.32
N GLU A 84 -4.05 8.36 17.66
CA GLU A 84 -4.70 7.56 16.62
C GLU A 84 -6.01 6.94 17.13
N GLU A 85 -6.01 6.37 18.33
CA GLU A 85 -7.22 5.77 18.90
C GLU A 85 -8.33 6.81 19.14
N VAL A 86 -7.98 8.00 19.62
CA VAL A 86 -8.94 9.11 19.76
C VAL A 86 -9.53 9.51 18.41
N LEU A 87 -8.71 9.64 17.38
CA LEU A 87 -9.16 10.01 16.03
C LEU A 87 -10.04 8.92 15.40
N ARG A 88 -9.71 7.64 15.59
CA ARG A 88 -10.55 6.50 15.19
C ARG A 88 -11.90 6.54 15.89
N ARG A 89 -11.91 6.70 17.22
CA ARG A 89 -13.15 6.76 18.02
C ARG A 89 -14.04 7.95 17.63
N ALA A 90 -13.45 9.06 17.19
CA ALA A 90 -14.17 10.22 16.69
C ALA A 90 -14.77 10.02 15.28
N GLY A 91 -14.46 8.92 14.59
CA GLY A 91 -14.94 8.64 13.24
C GLY A 91 -14.41 9.64 12.20
N LEU A 92 -13.14 10.05 12.34
CA LEU A 92 -12.56 11.09 11.48
C LEU A 92 -12.52 10.66 10.01
N THR A 93 -12.24 9.40 9.72
CA THR A 93 -12.22 8.88 8.34
C THR A 93 -13.60 8.99 7.68
N GLU A 94 -14.67 8.59 8.37
CA GLU A 94 -16.05 8.68 7.88
C GLU A 94 -16.48 10.14 7.72
N PHE A 95 -16.04 11.01 8.64
CA PHE A 95 -16.26 12.45 8.51
C PHE A 95 -15.60 13.02 7.26
N LEU A 96 -14.34 12.66 6.99
CA LEU A 96 -13.61 13.11 5.82
C LEU A 96 -14.24 12.57 4.52
N GLN A 97 -14.65 11.29 4.49
CA GLN A 97 -15.37 10.71 3.34
C GLN A 97 -16.66 11.48 3.04
N LYS A 98 -17.44 11.84 4.08
CA LYS A 98 -18.65 12.67 3.90
C LYS A 98 -18.37 14.07 3.36
N LYS A 99 -17.20 14.64 3.62
CA LYS A 99 -16.85 16.02 3.23
C LYS A 99 -16.10 16.13 1.91
N ALA A 100 -15.19 15.19 1.63
CA ALA A 100 -14.31 15.21 0.47
C ALA A 100 -14.75 14.25 -0.65
N GLY A 101 -15.68 13.32 -0.38
CA GLY A 101 -16.17 12.30 -1.32
C GLY A 101 -15.95 10.88 -0.81
N GLU A 102 -16.78 9.94 -1.28
CA GLU A 102 -16.82 8.54 -0.79
C GLU A 102 -15.47 7.81 -0.91
N GLU A 103 -14.65 8.14 -1.91
CA GLU A 103 -13.29 7.61 -2.07
C GLU A 103 -12.24 8.69 -1.74
N LEU A 104 -11.66 8.59 -0.53
CA LEU A 104 -10.46 9.33 -0.18
C LEU A 104 -9.29 8.84 -1.05
N LYS A 105 -8.57 9.77 -1.66
CA LYS A 105 -7.39 9.48 -2.50
C LYS A 105 -6.11 9.92 -1.78
N HIS A 106 -5.06 9.11 -1.90
CA HIS A 106 -3.71 9.54 -1.55
C HIS A 106 -3.28 10.67 -2.50
N HIS A 107 -2.81 11.79 -1.93
CA HIS A 107 -2.17 12.88 -2.67
C HIS A 107 -0.65 12.69 -2.67
#